data_AF-A0A1A9R9H0-F1
#
_entry.id   AF-A0A1A9R9H0-F1
#
_cell.length_a   1.000
_cell.length_b   1.000
_cell.length_c   1.000
_cell.angle_alpha   90.00
_cell.angle_beta   90.00
_cell.angle_gamma   90.00
#
_symmetry.space_group_name_H-M   'P 1'
#
loop_
_entity.id
_entity.type
_entity.pdbx_description
1 polymer ?
#
loop_
_entity_poly.entity_id
_entity_poly.type
_entity_poly.pdbx_seq_one_letter_code
_entity_poly.pdbx_strand_id
1 'polypeptide(L)'
;MPNQDKISLDALLDEYKAQPVGDGYIDIIVSRENYRPFASALIKNGFIVEAISWWEYLESTNQPSTYGMGGPTSKYYPGWFAETCTDLDTIPVPSDSLSTIIEVVEGKVLGEYDGHLVSFETSHSLTPAFWLNVDENWKNTQ
;
A
#
# COMPACT_ATOMS: atom_id res chain seq x y z
N MET A 1 -2.01 -25.60 -0.12
CA MET A 1 -2.35 -24.17 -0.13
C MET A 1 -2.85 -23.86 -1.53
N PRO A 2 -3.90 -23.05 -1.73
CA PRO A 2 -4.23 -22.59 -3.08
C PRO A 2 -2.96 -21.94 -3.65
N ASN A 3 -2.56 -22.35 -4.85
CA ASN A 3 -1.36 -21.81 -5.50
C ASN A 3 -1.57 -20.31 -5.68
N GLN A 4 -0.99 -19.49 -4.79
CA GLN A 4 -0.78 -18.09 -5.08
C GLN A 4 0.06 -18.06 -6.35
N ASP A 5 -0.47 -17.40 -7.37
CA ASP A 5 0.14 -17.35 -8.69
C ASP A 5 0.59 -15.92 -8.97
N LYS A 6 1.88 -15.78 -9.26
CA LYS A 6 2.52 -14.50 -9.56
C LYS A 6 1.82 -13.80 -10.73
N ILE A 7 1.43 -14.54 -11.76
CA ILE A 7 0.74 -13.99 -12.94
C ILE A 7 -0.60 -13.38 -12.52
N SER A 8 -1.32 -14.06 -11.64
CA SER A 8 -2.58 -13.58 -11.09
C SER A 8 -2.38 -12.31 -10.24
N LEU A 9 -1.32 -12.24 -9.43
CA LEU A 9 -0.98 -11.02 -8.69
C LEU A 9 -0.64 -9.87 -9.64
N ASP A 10 0.23 -10.08 -10.62
CA ASP A 10 0.61 -9.08 -11.62
C ASP A 10 -0.61 -8.47 -12.32
N ALA A 11 -1.60 -9.30 -12.69
CA ALA A 11 -2.84 -8.82 -13.30
C ALA A 11 -3.66 -7.91 -12.36
N LEU A 12 -3.71 -8.23 -11.06
CA LEU A 12 -4.37 -7.39 -10.06
C LEU A 12 -3.63 -6.06 -9.89
N LEU A 13 -2.31 -6.06 -9.89
CA LEU A 13 -1.51 -4.84 -9.79
C LEU A 13 -1.81 -3.88 -10.93
N ASP A 14 -1.87 -4.39 -12.16
CA ASP A 14 -2.21 -3.58 -13.33
C ASP A 14 -3.67 -3.11 -13.31
N GLU A 15 -4.61 -3.98 -12.93
CA GLU A 15 -6.04 -3.64 -12.85
C GLU A 15 -6.31 -2.52 -11.83
N TYR A 16 -5.72 -2.62 -10.65
CA TYR A 16 -5.94 -1.69 -9.54
C TYR A 16 -4.88 -0.59 -9.44
N LYS A 17 -3.96 -0.52 -10.41
CA LYS A 17 -2.86 0.47 -10.46
C LYS A 17 -2.03 0.48 -9.17
N ALA A 18 -1.74 -0.71 -8.66
CA ALA A 18 -0.94 -0.91 -7.46
C ALA A 18 0.51 -1.22 -7.85
N GLN A 19 1.47 -0.61 -7.16
CA GLN A 19 2.88 -0.63 -7.53
C GLN A 19 3.71 -1.28 -6.41
N PRO A 20 4.43 -2.37 -6.69
CA PRO A 20 5.39 -2.92 -5.74
C PRO A 20 6.56 -1.97 -5.49
N VAL A 21 7.07 -1.99 -4.27
CA VAL A 21 8.28 -1.27 -3.86
C VAL A 21 9.49 -2.21 -3.97
N GLY A 22 10.48 -1.78 -4.74
CA GLY A 22 11.66 -2.59 -5.03
C GLY A 22 11.38 -3.77 -5.97
N ASP A 23 12.22 -4.80 -5.89
CA ASP A 23 12.20 -5.93 -6.83
C ASP A 23 11.25 -7.07 -6.40
N GLY A 24 10.48 -6.90 -5.33
CA GLY A 24 9.62 -7.93 -4.75
C GLY A 24 8.13 -7.62 -4.89
N TYR A 25 7.31 -8.40 -4.16
CA TYR A 25 5.85 -8.22 -4.05
C TYR A 25 5.40 -8.13 -2.59
N ILE A 26 6.35 -7.95 -1.69
CA ILE A 26 6.05 -7.85 -0.26
C ILE A 26 5.33 -6.53 -0.03
N ASP A 27 5.92 -5.39 -0.39
CA ASP A 27 5.33 -4.06 -0.16
C ASP A 27 4.73 -3.49 -1.44
N ILE A 28 3.42 -3.20 -1.46
CA ILE A 28 2.68 -2.79 -2.66
C ILE A 28 1.82 -1.55 -2.41
N ILE A 29 2.25 -0.40 -2.94
CA ILE A 29 1.56 0.89 -2.83
C ILE A 29 0.30 0.89 -3.70
N VAL A 30 -0.83 1.32 -3.15
CA VAL A 30 -2.09 1.49 -3.90
C VAL A 30 -2.72 2.83 -3.56
N SER A 31 -3.41 3.45 -4.52
CA SER A 31 -4.08 4.73 -4.30
C SER A 31 -5.28 4.59 -3.33
N ARG A 32 -5.65 5.71 -2.70
CA ARG A 32 -6.78 5.79 -1.77
C ARG A 32 -8.12 5.41 -2.41
N GLU A 33 -8.28 5.65 -3.70
CA GLU A 33 -9.50 5.30 -4.45
C GLU A 33 -9.56 3.81 -4.73
N ASN A 34 -8.39 3.15 -4.84
CA ASN A 34 -8.27 1.76 -5.27
C ASN A 34 -8.00 0.78 -4.12
N TYR A 35 -7.63 1.23 -2.91
CA TYR A 35 -7.25 0.30 -1.83
C TYR A 35 -8.37 -0.68 -1.46
N ARG A 36 -9.63 -0.22 -1.37
CA ARG A 36 -10.77 -1.08 -1.02
C ARG A 36 -11.02 -2.19 -2.04
N PRO A 37 -11.20 -1.88 -3.35
CA PRO A 37 -11.40 -2.94 -4.34
C PRO A 37 -10.15 -3.81 -4.52
N PHE A 38 -8.94 -3.25 -4.41
CA PHE A 38 -7.70 -4.03 -4.43
C PHE A 38 -7.62 -5.04 -3.28
N ALA A 39 -7.86 -4.60 -2.03
CA ALA A 39 -7.90 -5.48 -0.87
C ALA A 39 -8.95 -6.59 -1.03
N SER A 40 -10.14 -6.26 -1.54
CA SER A 40 -11.18 -7.24 -1.84
C SER A 40 -10.72 -8.28 -2.86
N ALA A 41 -10.01 -7.85 -3.91
CA ALA A 41 -9.50 -8.72 -4.96
C ALA A 41 -8.38 -9.64 -4.46
N LEU A 42 -7.45 -9.13 -3.65
CA LEU A 42 -6.39 -9.93 -3.00
C LEU A 42 -6.99 -11.08 -2.19
N ILE A 43 -7.92 -10.78 -1.28
CA ILE A 43 -8.57 -11.78 -0.42
C ILE A 43 -9.32 -12.82 -1.26
N LYS A 44 -10.07 -12.39 -2.28
CA LYS A 44 -10.82 -13.30 -3.16
C LYS A 44 -9.91 -14.26 -3.95
N ASN A 45 -8.69 -13.82 -4.26
CA ASN A 45 -7.69 -14.63 -4.96
C ASN A 45 -6.79 -15.44 -3.99
N GLY A 46 -7.04 -15.38 -2.68
CA GLY A 46 -6.32 -16.17 -1.67
C GLY A 46 -4.96 -15.60 -1.29
N PHE A 47 -4.71 -14.32 -1.56
CA PHE A 47 -3.56 -13.61 -1.01
C PHE A 47 -3.83 -13.19 0.44
N ILE A 48 -2.80 -13.31 1.26
CA ILE A 48 -2.81 -12.95 2.68
C ILE A 48 -2.12 -11.60 2.83
N VAL A 49 -2.80 -10.65 3.47
CA VAL A 49 -2.24 -9.33 3.79
C VAL A 49 -1.76 -9.37 5.24
N GLU A 50 -0.46 -9.24 5.47
CA GLU A 50 0.15 -9.35 6.81
C GLU A 50 0.24 -8.01 7.54
N ALA A 51 0.42 -6.91 6.79
CA ALA A 51 0.55 -5.58 7.37
C ALA A 51 0.26 -4.49 6.35
N ILE A 52 0.19 -3.24 6.84
CA ILE A 52 0.10 -2.03 6.04
C ILE A 52 1.26 -1.09 6.40
N SER A 53 2.01 -0.64 5.41
CA SER A 53 2.94 0.50 5.51
C SER A 53 2.32 1.76 4.92
N TRP A 54 2.93 2.91 5.22
CA TRP A 54 2.33 4.21 4.96
C TRP A 54 3.24 5.11 4.13
N TRP A 55 2.62 5.70 3.12
CA TRP A 55 3.30 6.50 2.11
C TRP A 55 2.57 7.82 1.89
N GLU A 56 3.32 8.87 1.60
CA GLU A 56 2.80 10.13 1.11
C GLU A 56 2.84 10.12 -0.42
N TYR A 57 1.69 10.33 -1.07
CA TYR A 57 1.60 10.54 -2.50
C TYR A 57 1.69 12.03 -2.83
N LEU A 58 2.58 12.38 -3.76
CA LEU A 58 2.87 13.73 -4.21
C LEU A 58 2.60 13.79 -5.70
N GLU A 59 1.67 14.66 -6.14
CA GLU A 59 1.18 14.70 -7.53
C GLU A 59 2.22 15.19 -8.54
N SER A 60 3.33 15.78 -8.06
CA SER A 60 4.40 16.31 -8.90
C SER A 60 5.76 15.84 -8.41
N THR A 61 6.63 15.43 -9.34
CA THR A 61 8.01 14.98 -9.04
C THR A 61 8.90 16.06 -8.46
N ASN A 62 8.55 17.34 -8.64
CA ASN A 62 9.27 18.47 -8.08
C ASN A 62 8.68 18.95 -6.73
N GLN A 63 7.57 18.34 -6.29
CA GLN A 63 6.97 18.69 -5.02
C GLN A 63 7.78 18.05 -3.88
N PRO A 64 8.24 18.83 -2.89
CA PRO A 64 8.89 18.28 -1.70
C PRO A 64 7.87 17.48 -0.88
N SER A 65 8.33 16.42 -0.23
CA SER A 65 7.51 15.68 0.73
C SER A 65 7.19 16.56 1.95
N THR A 66 6.00 16.35 2.51
CA THR A 66 5.54 17.04 3.72
C THR A 66 5.97 16.28 4.96
N TYR A 67 5.87 14.96 4.92
CA TYR A 67 6.15 14.09 6.07
C TYR A 67 6.77 12.73 5.69
N GLY A 68 6.86 12.41 4.40
CA GLY A 68 7.66 11.30 3.90
C GLY A 68 9.14 11.65 3.70
N MET A 69 9.97 10.62 3.54
CA MET A 69 11.43 10.75 3.44
C MET A 69 11.97 10.58 2.01
N GLY A 70 11.34 9.73 1.20
CA GLY A 70 11.86 9.32 -0.10
C GLY A 70 11.13 8.11 -0.66
N GLY A 71 11.22 7.88 -1.97
CA GLY A 71 10.61 6.69 -2.58
C GLY A 71 10.52 6.75 -4.10
N PRO A 72 9.79 5.80 -4.70
CA PRO A 72 9.74 5.66 -6.14
C PRO A 72 8.81 6.68 -6.80
N THR A 73 9.11 7.04 -8.05
CA THR A 73 8.13 7.67 -8.95
C THR A 73 6.96 6.72 -9.17
N SER A 74 5.75 7.27 -9.25
CA SER A 74 4.56 6.50 -9.56
C SER A 74 4.56 6.06 -11.03
N LYS A 75 4.29 4.78 -11.27
CA LYS A 75 4.14 4.19 -12.60
C LYS A 75 2.78 4.53 -13.23
N TYR A 76 1.75 4.67 -12.40
CA TYR A 76 0.36 4.79 -12.84
C TYR A 76 -0.23 6.20 -12.73
N TYR A 77 0.40 7.07 -11.94
CA TYR A 77 -0.07 8.42 -11.67
C TYR A 77 1.08 9.42 -11.81
N PRO A 78 0.80 10.71 -12.07
CA PRO A 78 1.82 11.75 -12.01
C PRO A 78 2.49 11.82 -10.63
N GLY A 79 3.78 12.13 -10.59
CA GLY A 79 4.47 12.36 -9.32
C GLY A 79 5.08 11.11 -8.68
N TRP A 80 5.16 11.08 -7.35
CA TRP A 80 5.99 10.11 -6.63
C TRP A 80 5.47 9.81 -5.23
N PHE A 81 5.99 8.74 -4.62
CA PHE A 81 5.63 8.30 -3.27
C PHE A 81 6.80 8.50 -2.32
N ALA A 82 6.53 8.99 -1.12
CA ALA A 82 7.52 9.18 -0.06
C ALA A 82 7.15 8.33 1.17
N GLU A 83 8.04 7.45 1.61
CA GLU A 83 7.81 6.59 2.77
C GLU A 83 7.74 7.42 4.06
N THR A 84 6.75 7.18 4.91
CA THR A 84 6.59 7.92 6.18
C THR A 84 7.46 7.38 7.32
N CYS A 85 8.13 6.24 7.11
CA CYS A 85 9.01 5.55 8.05
C CYS A 85 8.38 5.30 9.44
N THR A 86 7.05 5.17 9.50
CA THR A 86 6.34 4.74 10.71
C THR A 86 6.28 3.22 10.79
N ASP A 87 6.01 2.70 12.00
CA ASP A 87 5.76 1.28 12.20
C ASP A 87 4.64 0.75 11.28
N LEU A 88 4.78 -0.52 10.88
CA LEU A 88 3.78 -1.25 10.12
C LEU A 88 2.56 -1.52 10.99
N ASP A 89 1.36 -1.35 10.43
CA ASP A 89 0.12 -1.79 11.08
C ASP A 89 -0.16 -3.25 10.69
N THR A 90 0.09 -4.16 11.63
CA THR A 90 -0.10 -5.61 11.42
C THR A 90 -1.58 -5.97 11.29
N ILE A 91 -1.91 -6.81 10.31
CA ILE A 91 -3.24 -7.41 10.16
C ILE A 91 -3.26 -8.74 10.95
N PRO A 92 -4.18 -8.92 11.92
CA PRO A 92 -4.21 -10.16 12.69
C PRO A 92 -4.57 -11.36 11.82
N VAL A 93 -3.89 -12.49 12.02
CA VAL A 93 -4.18 -13.78 11.36
C VAL A 93 -4.68 -14.79 12.41
N PRO A 94 -5.81 -15.51 12.20
CA PRO A 94 -6.67 -15.51 11.01
C PRO A 94 -7.73 -14.40 11.08
N SER A 95 -7.54 -13.28 10.37
CA SER A 95 -8.58 -12.25 10.21
C SER A 95 -8.37 -11.34 9.00
N ASP A 96 -7.91 -11.89 7.87
CA ASP A 96 -7.78 -11.19 6.57
C ASP A 96 -9.17 -10.87 5.96
N SER A 97 -10.16 -10.52 6.77
CA SER A 97 -11.41 -10.02 6.26
C SER A 97 -11.20 -8.61 5.73
N LEU A 98 -11.96 -8.27 4.69
CA LEU A 98 -11.95 -6.95 4.11
C LEU A 98 -12.28 -5.86 5.16
N SER A 99 -13.14 -6.18 6.14
CA SER A 99 -13.49 -5.25 7.23
C SER A 99 -12.28 -4.90 8.10
N THR A 100 -11.46 -5.88 8.49
CA THR A 100 -10.26 -5.63 9.31
C THR A 100 -9.28 -4.72 8.58
N ILE A 101 -9.04 -4.97 7.30
CA ILE A 101 -8.15 -4.12 6.48
C ILE A 101 -8.70 -2.70 6.38
N ILE A 102 -10.01 -2.55 6.14
CA ILE A 102 -10.65 -1.23 6.08
C ILE A 102 -10.50 -0.51 7.42
N GLU A 103 -10.77 -1.18 8.54
CA GLU A 103 -10.66 -0.58 9.88
C GLU A 103 -9.24 -0.10 10.17
N VAL A 104 -8.21 -0.90 9.82
CA VAL A 104 -6.80 -0.52 9.96
C VAL A 104 -6.46 0.68 9.08
N VAL A 105 -6.86 0.64 7.80
CA VAL A 105 -6.52 1.72 6.86
C VAL A 105 -7.21 3.03 7.26
N GLU A 106 -8.51 2.99 7.53
CA GLU A 106 -9.30 4.18 7.83
C GLU A 106 -9.06 4.73 9.23
N GLY A 107 -8.66 3.87 10.17
CA GLY A 107 -8.28 4.27 11.52
C GLY A 107 -6.88 4.88 11.63
N LYS A 108 -6.09 4.93 10.56
CA LYS A 108 -4.69 5.35 10.66
C LYS A 108 -4.53 6.81 11.05
N VAL A 109 -3.71 7.03 12.07
CA VAL A 109 -3.20 8.33 12.50
C VAL A 109 -1.68 8.22 12.60
N LEU A 110 -0.94 9.07 11.87
CA LEU A 110 0.53 9.14 11.96
C LEU A 110 0.99 10.04 13.12
N GLY A 111 0.18 11.05 13.46
CA GLY A 111 0.50 12.02 14.50
C GLY A 111 0.54 13.44 13.93
N GLU A 112 1.23 14.35 14.62
CA GLU A 112 1.29 15.76 14.23
C GLU A 112 2.61 16.07 13.49
N TYR A 113 2.50 16.68 12.32
CA TYR A 113 3.62 17.18 11.51
C TYR A 113 3.38 18.66 11.24
N ASP A 114 4.36 19.51 11.58
CA ASP A 114 4.28 20.97 11.42
C ASP A 114 2.99 21.62 11.97
N GLY A 115 2.47 21.12 13.10
CA GLY A 115 1.23 21.66 13.70
C GLY A 115 -0.06 21.05 13.15
N HIS A 116 0.03 20.10 12.21
CA HIS A 116 -1.10 19.49 11.54
C HIS A 116 -1.18 18.00 11.83
N LEU A 117 -2.36 17.54 12.25
CA LEU A 117 -2.64 16.11 12.38
C LEU A 117 -2.60 15.46 11.00
N VAL A 118 -1.76 14.44 10.85
CA VAL A 118 -1.69 13.59 9.67
C VAL A 118 -2.40 12.28 9.98
N SER A 119 -3.48 12.02 9.26
CA SER A 119 -4.28 10.80 9.39
C SER A 119 -4.83 10.38 8.04
N PHE A 120 -5.26 9.12 7.90
CA PHE A 120 -5.86 8.69 6.65
C PHE A 120 -7.16 9.46 6.38
N GLU A 121 -7.92 9.79 7.43
CA GLU A 121 -9.16 10.58 7.30
C GLU A 121 -8.91 12.00 6.75
N THR A 122 -7.86 12.68 7.22
CA THR A 122 -7.67 14.13 6.97
C THR A 122 -6.61 14.44 5.92
N SER A 123 -5.65 13.55 5.71
CA SER A 123 -4.52 13.75 4.79
C SER A 123 -4.72 12.94 3.53
N HIS A 124 -5.24 13.58 2.48
CA HIS A 124 -5.51 12.93 1.19
C HIS A 124 -4.25 12.45 0.46
N SER A 125 -3.06 12.92 0.83
CA SER A 125 -1.78 12.39 0.35
C SER A 125 -1.36 11.12 1.08
N LEU A 126 -1.91 10.78 2.25
CA LEU A 126 -1.59 9.54 2.94
C LEU A 126 -2.23 8.34 2.23
N THR A 127 -1.41 7.42 1.76
CA THR A 127 -1.82 6.25 0.99
C THR A 127 -1.20 4.97 1.57
N PRO A 128 -1.93 3.84 1.57
CA PRO A 128 -1.44 2.59 2.13
C PRO A 128 -0.56 1.84 1.12
N ALA A 129 0.30 1.00 1.65
CA ALA A 129 0.95 -0.06 0.90
C ALA A 129 0.79 -1.40 1.63
N PHE A 130 0.45 -2.43 0.87
CA PHE A 130 0.01 -3.72 1.38
C PHE A 130 1.18 -4.68 1.46
N TRP A 131 1.40 -5.23 2.66
CA TRP A 131 2.40 -6.27 2.88
C TRP A 131 1.78 -7.64 2.65
N LEU A 132 2.21 -8.35 1.61
CA LEU A 132 1.65 -9.66 1.25
C LEU A 132 2.52 -10.82 1.73
N ASN A 133 1.89 -11.88 2.26
CA ASN A 133 2.55 -13.17 2.46
C ASN A 133 2.61 -13.92 1.12
N VAL A 134 3.71 -13.71 0.41
CA VAL A 134 4.05 -14.36 -0.87
C VAL A 134 5.51 -14.81 -0.85
N ASP A 135 5.91 -15.64 -1.81
CA ASP A 135 7.29 -16.13 -1.92
C ASP A 135 8.27 -14.96 -2.15
N GLU A 136 9.22 -14.80 -1.24
CA GLU A 136 10.28 -13.76 -1.28
C GLU A 136 11.19 -13.85 -2.51
N ASN A 137 11.22 -15.02 -3.19
CA ASN A 137 11.97 -15.22 -4.42
C ASN A 137 11.25 -14.66 -5.65
N TRP A 138 9.98 -14.27 -5.54
CA TRP A 138 9.28 -13.63 -6.64
C TRP A 138 9.92 -12.30 -6.96
N LYS A 139 10.36 -12.16 -8.21
CA LYS A 139 10.93 -10.93 -8.73
C LYS A 139 9.90 -10.19 -9.55
N ASN A 140 9.65 -8.97 -9.14
CA ASN A 140 8.96 -8.01 -9.95
C ASN A 140 9.91 -7.54 -11.05
N THR A 141 9.50 -7.65 -12.31
CA THR A 141 10.24 -7.15 -13.47
C THR A 141 9.56 -5.94 -14.11
N GLN A 142 8.51 -5.43 -13.45
CA GLN A 142 7.66 -4.34 -13.93
C GLN A 142 8.26 -2.95 -13.76
#